data_AF-E8RPM4-F1
#
_entry.id   AF-E8RPM4-F1
#
_cell.length_a   1.000
_cell.length_b   1.000
_cell.length_c   1.000
_cell.angle_alpha   90.00
_cell.angle_beta   90.00
_cell.angle_gamma   90.00
#
_symmetry.space_group_name_H-M   'P 1'
#
loop_
_entity.id
_entity.type
_entity.pdbx_description
1 polymer ?
#
loop_
_entity_poly.entity_id
_entity_poly.type
_entity_poly.pdbx_seq_one_letter_code
_entity_poly.pdbx_strand_id
1 'polypeptide(L)'
;MCRPLKAYAVLELDECTGDIYFATRRIAAHKAGANDHGDGELSYVQCRREAWADQYAETGVPARAAVEHGWNFECFGCGVRIDSDLEEEHGLPTRDVCGFVSGRVYCCPRCKWRDMKRRSREEAKKAAAIADFKQIVVTRFPDAQFEDADGKPYQHHAYVSHHHGTGHWQREQVIINFGFPGMKIGSAAFRMDSPHRIGPPYAGYTCCSGDREAFEAWAGTGGSK
;
A
#
# COMPACT_ATOMS: atom_id res chain seq x y z
N MET A 1 23.88 26.55 -12.62
CA MET A 1 24.32 25.34 -11.89
C MET A 1 23.19 24.93 -10.95
N CYS A 2 22.68 23.71 -11.06
CA CYS A 2 21.70 23.18 -10.10
C CYS A 2 22.40 22.99 -8.75
N ARG A 3 21.79 23.43 -7.64
CA ARG A 3 22.40 23.24 -6.32
C ARG A 3 22.41 21.74 -5.97
N PRO A 4 23.45 21.23 -5.31
CA PRO A 4 23.46 19.83 -4.87
C PRO A 4 22.33 19.59 -3.87
N LEU A 5 21.73 18.40 -3.96
CA LEU A 5 20.79 17.91 -2.97
C LEU A 5 21.51 17.66 -1.65
N LYS A 6 20.84 17.96 -0.54
CA LYS A 6 21.30 17.74 0.82
C LYS A 6 20.27 16.92 1.57
N ALA A 7 20.72 16.02 2.42
CA ALA A 7 19.87 15.19 3.26
C ALA A 7 19.39 15.94 4.51
N TYR A 8 18.11 15.85 4.80
CA TYR A 8 17.49 16.42 5.99
C TYR A 8 16.60 15.36 6.66
N ALA A 9 16.85 15.04 7.92
CA ALA A 9 15.90 14.28 8.72
C ALA A 9 14.70 15.17 9.03
N VAL A 10 13.50 14.68 8.75
CA VAL A 10 12.26 15.30 9.18
C VAL A 10 11.50 14.28 10.00
N LEU A 11 11.33 14.57 11.29
CA LEU A 11 10.70 13.68 12.27
C LEU A 11 9.51 14.41 12.89
N GLU A 12 8.39 13.74 13.08
CA GLU A 12 7.31 14.26 13.93
C GLU A 12 7.73 14.29 15.41
N LEU A 13 6.99 15.02 16.24
CA LEU A 13 7.41 15.37 17.60
C LEU A 13 6.95 14.40 18.70
N ASP A 14 5.97 13.54 18.42
CA ASP A 14 5.34 12.65 19.39
C ASP A 14 6.05 11.28 19.45
N GLU A 15 6.13 10.56 18.33
CA GLU A 15 6.76 9.22 18.24
C GLU A 15 8.18 9.26 17.64
N CYS A 16 8.63 10.44 17.20
CA CYS A 16 9.85 10.64 16.41
C CYS A 16 9.89 9.82 15.10
N THR A 17 8.74 9.45 14.55
CA THR A 17 8.58 8.84 13.24
C THR A 17 8.96 9.85 12.15
N GLY A 18 9.66 9.39 11.13
CA GLY A 18 9.99 10.25 10.00
C GLY A 18 10.96 9.63 9.02
N ASP A 19 11.55 10.48 8.18
CA ASP A 19 12.37 10.04 7.05
C ASP A 19 13.49 11.06 6.73
N ILE A 20 14.38 10.69 5.81
CA ILE A 20 15.44 11.55 5.27
C ILE A 20 15.02 12.06 3.90
N TYR A 21 14.83 13.38 3.82
CA TYR A 21 14.44 14.09 2.61
C TYR A 21 15.66 14.73 1.94
N PHE A 22 15.80 14.50 0.64
CA PHE A 22 16.85 15.12 -0.18
C PHE A 22 16.32 16.39 -0.84
N ALA A 23 16.86 17.54 -0.46
CA ALA A 23 16.43 18.82 -1.00
C ALA A 23 17.59 19.81 -1.15
N THR A 24 17.47 20.77 -2.06
CA THR A 24 18.47 21.85 -2.18
C THR A 24 18.41 22.86 -1.03
N ARG A 25 17.30 22.89 -0.29
CA ARG A 25 17.04 23.80 0.83
C ARG A 25 16.27 23.09 1.93
N ARG A 26 16.60 23.40 3.19
CA ARG A 26 15.92 22.86 4.39
C ARG A 26 14.41 23.02 4.34
N ILE A 27 13.90 24.19 3.96
CA ILE A 27 12.45 24.45 3.95
C ILE A 27 11.68 23.56 2.96
N ALA A 28 12.31 23.12 1.88
CA ALA A 28 11.65 22.21 0.94
C ALA A 28 11.51 20.81 1.54
N ALA A 29 12.57 20.30 2.18
CA ALA A 29 12.50 19.05 2.95
C ALA A 29 11.49 19.15 4.10
N HIS A 30 11.50 20.26 4.86
CA HIS A 30 10.58 20.47 5.98
C HIS A 30 9.11 20.42 5.53
N LYS A 31 8.76 21.08 4.42
CA LYS A 31 7.40 21.03 3.86
C LYS A 31 7.01 19.64 3.38
N ALA A 32 7.92 18.92 2.71
CA ALA A 32 7.66 17.57 2.26
C ALA A 32 7.40 16.65 3.47
N GLY A 33 8.30 16.63 4.46
CA GLY A 33 8.10 15.80 5.64
C GLY A 33 6.93 16.22 6.52
N ALA A 34 6.54 17.50 6.54
CA ALA A 34 5.30 17.91 7.22
C ALA A 34 4.06 17.38 6.50
N ASN A 35 4.04 17.34 5.17
CA ASN A 35 2.93 16.72 4.43
C ASN A 35 2.84 15.21 4.70
N ASP A 36 3.99 14.54 4.86
CA ASP A 36 4.03 13.09 5.02
C ASP A 36 3.80 12.64 6.48
N HIS A 37 4.21 13.45 7.47
CA HIS A 37 4.23 13.05 8.89
C HIS A 37 3.55 14.04 9.86
N GLY A 38 3.03 15.17 9.38
CA GLY A 38 2.44 16.20 10.24
C GLY A 38 1.21 16.88 9.65
N ASP A 39 0.47 16.21 8.75
CA ASP A 39 -0.74 16.73 8.11
C ASP A 39 -0.56 18.13 7.45
N GLY A 40 0.66 18.42 7.00
CA GLY A 40 1.06 19.70 6.42
C GLY A 40 1.46 20.79 7.43
N GLU A 41 1.37 20.51 8.73
CA GLU A 41 1.74 21.43 9.81
C GLU A 41 3.25 21.40 10.09
N LEU A 42 3.93 22.51 9.77
CA LEU A 42 5.38 22.62 9.94
C LEU A 42 5.81 22.61 11.41
N SER A 43 4.95 23.08 12.32
CA SER A 43 5.25 23.10 13.76
C SER A 43 5.19 21.72 14.42
N TYR A 44 4.57 20.74 13.76
CA TYR A 44 4.45 19.37 14.26
C TYR A 44 5.64 18.48 13.88
N VAL A 45 6.59 19.00 13.10
CA VAL A 45 7.78 18.25 12.69
C VAL A 45 9.06 19.05 12.90
N GLN A 46 10.11 18.36 13.33
CA GLN A 46 11.47 18.90 13.38
C GLN A 46 12.23 18.54 12.11
N CYS A 47 12.94 19.52 11.54
CA CYS A 47 13.78 19.33 10.36
C CYS A 47 15.24 19.63 10.69
N ARG A 48 16.11 18.62 10.64
CA ARG A 48 17.56 18.77 10.91
C ARG A 48 18.41 18.26 9.76
N ARG A 49 19.65 18.74 9.68
CA ARG A 49 20.59 18.40 8.62
C ARG A 49 21.29 17.07 8.92
N GLU A 50 21.29 16.13 7.98
CA GLU A 50 21.97 14.83 8.11
C GLU A 50 23.13 14.71 7.11
N ALA A 51 24.28 15.32 7.39
CA ALA A 51 25.37 15.45 6.41
C ALA A 51 25.92 14.12 5.90
N TRP A 52 25.97 13.10 6.77
CA TRP A 52 26.44 11.77 6.42
C TRP A 52 25.60 11.10 5.31
N ALA A 53 24.33 11.50 5.17
CA ALA A 53 23.41 10.88 4.23
C ALA A 53 23.45 11.50 2.83
N ASP A 54 24.14 12.62 2.60
CA ASP A 54 24.21 13.30 1.29
C ASP A 54 24.66 12.38 0.15
N GLN A 55 25.58 11.47 0.44
CA GLN A 55 26.11 10.50 -0.52
C GLN A 55 25.04 9.57 -1.10
N TYR A 56 23.89 9.47 -0.45
CA TYR A 56 22.78 8.59 -0.84
C TYR A 56 21.67 9.31 -1.60
N ALA A 57 21.89 10.57 -2.02
CA ALA A 57 20.86 11.37 -2.70
C ALA A 57 20.29 10.71 -3.97
N GLU A 58 21.09 9.90 -4.66
CA GLU A 58 20.66 9.20 -5.89
C GLU A 58 20.16 7.77 -5.63
N THR A 59 20.61 7.12 -4.54
CA THR A 59 20.35 5.70 -4.28
C THR A 59 19.30 5.45 -3.20
N GLY A 60 18.99 6.45 -2.39
CA GLY A 60 18.28 6.29 -1.13
C GLY A 60 19.22 5.80 -0.01
N VAL A 61 18.89 6.13 1.23
CA VAL A 61 19.71 5.84 2.42
C VAL A 61 19.50 4.38 2.85
N PRO A 62 20.54 3.53 2.83
CA PRO A 62 20.44 2.17 3.35
C PRO A 62 20.15 2.18 4.84
N ALA A 63 19.20 1.38 5.30
CA ALA A 63 18.81 1.34 6.72
C ALA A 63 19.99 0.98 7.64
N ARG A 64 20.90 0.09 7.20
CA ARG A 64 22.12 -0.24 7.94
C ARG A 64 22.98 0.98 8.25
N ALA A 65 23.13 1.89 7.29
CA ALA A 65 23.94 3.10 7.48
C ALA A 65 23.24 4.07 8.43
N ALA A 66 21.90 4.15 8.36
CA ALA A 66 21.13 4.96 9.29
C ALA A 66 21.25 4.46 10.74
N VAL A 67 21.27 3.14 10.97
CA VAL A 67 21.49 2.56 12.30
C VAL A 67 22.84 2.98 12.89
N GLU A 68 23.91 2.97 12.09
CA GLU A 68 25.24 3.46 12.51
C GLU A 68 25.23 4.95 12.90
N HIS A 69 24.23 5.70 12.45
CA HIS A 69 23.99 7.11 12.76
C HIS A 69 22.84 7.34 13.76
N GLY A 70 22.50 6.32 14.55
CA GLY A 70 21.56 6.43 15.67
C GLY A 70 20.08 6.40 15.29
N TRP A 71 19.74 5.97 14.07
CA TRP A 71 18.36 5.70 13.71
C TRP A 71 17.91 4.35 14.24
N ASN A 72 16.62 4.25 14.57
CA ASN A 72 15.98 3.00 14.92
C ASN A 72 14.81 2.71 13.98
N PHE A 73 14.48 1.43 13.80
CA PHE A 73 13.40 0.95 12.95
C PHE A 73 12.68 -0.24 13.59
N GLU A 74 11.47 -0.52 13.14
CA GLU A 74 10.81 -1.80 13.39
C GLU A 74 11.02 -2.74 12.20
N CYS A 75 11.45 -3.98 12.46
CA CYS A 75 11.57 -4.99 11.42
C CYS A 75 10.20 -5.36 10.86
N PHE A 76 9.93 -5.01 9.60
CA PHE A 76 8.67 -5.31 8.93
C PHE A 76 8.35 -6.82 8.82
N GLY A 77 9.38 -7.65 8.98
CA GLY A 77 9.25 -9.10 8.98
C GLY A 77 8.80 -9.69 10.31
N CYS A 78 9.35 -9.23 11.44
CA CYS A 78 9.19 -9.88 12.74
C CYS A 78 8.85 -8.95 13.92
N GLY A 79 8.78 -7.63 13.70
CA GLY A 79 8.44 -6.64 14.72
C GLY A 79 9.57 -6.33 15.70
N VAL A 80 10.77 -6.87 15.51
CA VAL A 80 11.91 -6.57 16.40
C VAL A 80 12.40 -5.15 16.14
N ARG A 81 12.79 -4.44 17.21
CA ARG A 81 13.48 -3.15 17.11
C ARG A 81 14.86 -3.36 16.46
N ILE A 82 15.23 -2.45 15.57
CA ILE A 82 16.49 -2.42 14.84
C ILE A 82 17.15 -1.10 15.18
N ASP A 83 18.20 -1.13 15.97
CA ASP A 83 19.05 0.01 16.31
C ASP A 83 20.47 -0.48 16.60
N SER A 84 21.29 0.34 17.27
CA SER A 84 22.68 0.00 17.61
C SER A 84 22.80 -1.25 18.48
N ASP A 85 21.73 -1.60 19.20
CA ASP A 85 21.76 -2.62 20.26
C ASP A 85 21.22 -3.96 19.75
N LEU A 86 20.83 -4.02 18.46
CA LEU A 86 20.28 -5.21 17.80
C LEU A 86 21.14 -6.48 17.98
N GLU A 87 22.46 -6.34 17.94
CA GLU A 87 23.38 -7.48 18.11
C GLU A 87 23.42 -7.96 19.57
N GLU A 88 23.42 -7.04 20.52
CA GLU A 88 23.44 -7.34 21.96
C GLU A 88 22.10 -7.93 22.43
N GLU A 89 20.99 -7.30 22.07
CA GLU A 89 19.64 -7.68 22.55
C GLU A 89 19.07 -8.90 21.84
N HIS A 90 19.42 -9.11 20.56
CA HIS A 90 18.77 -10.12 19.72
C HIS A 90 19.74 -11.07 19.01
N GLY A 91 21.05 -10.91 19.16
CA GLY A 91 22.05 -11.74 18.49
C GLY A 91 22.00 -11.60 16.96
N LEU A 92 21.50 -10.47 16.45
CA LEU A 92 21.36 -10.19 15.03
C LEU A 92 22.37 -9.12 14.63
N PRO A 93 23.31 -9.40 13.72
CA PRO A 93 24.36 -8.44 13.42
C PRO A 93 23.83 -7.30 12.55
N THR A 94 24.17 -6.05 12.89
CA THR A 94 23.73 -4.85 12.15
C THR A 94 24.11 -4.89 10.67
N ARG A 95 25.19 -5.58 10.31
CA ARG A 95 25.62 -5.78 8.91
C ARG A 95 24.58 -6.50 8.03
N ASP A 96 23.67 -7.26 8.64
CA ASP A 96 22.62 -8.01 7.95
C ASP A 96 21.32 -7.19 7.80
N VAL A 97 21.23 -6.01 8.41
CA VAL A 97 20.10 -5.08 8.23
C VAL A 97 19.98 -4.72 6.76
N CYS A 98 18.76 -4.86 6.22
CA CYS A 98 18.50 -4.59 4.81
C CYS A 98 17.20 -3.79 4.62
N GLY A 99 17.17 -2.97 3.58
CA GLY A 99 16.11 -1.99 3.35
C GLY A 99 16.66 -0.58 3.25
N PHE A 100 15.76 0.39 3.15
CA PHE A 100 16.06 1.81 3.05
C PHE A 100 15.22 2.57 4.08
N VAL A 101 15.69 3.72 4.53
CA VAL A 101 14.99 4.58 5.52
C VAL A 101 13.56 4.89 5.05
N SER A 102 13.40 5.25 3.78
CA SER A 102 12.12 5.58 3.15
C SER A 102 11.27 4.37 2.76
N GLY A 103 11.48 3.21 3.38
CA GLY A 103 10.86 1.96 2.97
C GLY A 103 10.83 0.90 4.06
N ARG A 104 10.64 -0.36 3.65
CA ARG A 104 10.60 -1.47 4.59
C ARG A 104 12.01 -1.84 5.02
N VAL A 105 12.23 -1.84 6.34
CA VAL A 105 13.47 -2.26 6.98
C VAL A 105 13.30 -3.64 7.59
N TYR A 106 14.32 -4.48 7.47
CA TYR A 106 14.34 -5.83 8.00
C TYR A 106 15.64 -6.09 8.75
N CYS A 107 15.55 -6.78 9.88
CA CYS A 107 16.70 -7.12 10.71
C CYS A 107 17.67 -8.10 10.02
N CYS A 108 17.20 -8.85 9.02
CA CYS A 108 18.04 -9.76 8.24
C CYS A 108 17.40 -10.11 6.88
N PRO A 109 18.17 -10.66 5.92
CA PRO A 109 17.67 -11.10 4.62
C PRO A 109 16.57 -12.16 4.72
N ARG A 110 16.60 -13.02 5.76
CA ARG A 110 15.57 -14.04 5.99
C ARG A 110 14.20 -13.41 6.26
N CYS A 111 14.15 -12.36 7.09
CA CYS A 111 12.93 -11.62 7.37
C CYS A 111 12.38 -10.94 6.12
N LYS A 112 13.26 -10.34 5.31
CA LYS A 112 12.90 -9.76 4.01
C LYS A 112 12.30 -10.81 3.06
N TRP A 113 12.97 -11.95 2.89
CA TRP A 113 12.48 -13.02 2.02
C TRP A 113 11.12 -13.57 2.47
N ARG A 114 10.92 -13.76 3.78
CA ARG A 114 9.64 -14.21 4.34
C ARG A 114 8.51 -13.22 4.03
N ASP A 115 8.74 -11.93 4.20
CA ASP A 115 7.76 -10.89 3.86
C ASP A 115 7.48 -10.87 2.35
N MET A 116 8.51 -10.90 1.51
CA MET A 116 8.34 -10.96 0.05
C MET A 116 7.50 -12.15 -0.39
N LYS A 117 7.75 -13.33 0.19
CA LYS A 117 6.96 -14.54 -0.09
C LYS A 117 5.51 -14.42 0.37
N ARG A 118 5.27 -13.79 1.53
CA ARG A 118 3.92 -13.51 2.04
C ARG A 118 3.17 -12.57 1.10
N ARG A 119 3.79 -11.46 0.71
CA ARG A 119 3.20 -10.45 -0.19
C ARG A 119 2.95 -11.00 -1.58
N SER A 120 3.86 -11.80 -2.12
CA SER A 120 3.65 -12.49 -3.41
C SER A 120 2.43 -13.43 -3.36
N ARG A 121 2.23 -14.13 -2.24
CA ARG A 121 1.03 -14.96 -2.05
C ARG A 121 -0.23 -14.11 -1.92
N GLU A 122 -0.18 -13.02 -1.19
CA GLU A 122 -1.29 -12.08 -1.05
C GLU A 122 -1.71 -11.52 -2.41
N GLU A 123 -0.74 -11.08 -3.22
CA GLU A 123 -0.98 -10.55 -4.57
C GLU A 123 -1.62 -11.60 -5.48
N ALA A 124 -1.08 -12.83 -5.47
CA ALA A 124 -1.68 -13.94 -6.21
C ALA A 124 -3.13 -14.24 -5.76
N LYS A 125 -3.45 -14.05 -4.47
CA LYS A 125 -4.82 -14.22 -3.94
C LYS A 125 -5.74 -13.08 -4.35
N LYS A 126 -5.25 -11.83 -4.41
CA LYS A 126 -6.00 -10.67 -4.94
C LYS A 126 -6.32 -10.87 -6.41
N ALA A 127 -5.32 -11.19 -7.23
CA ALA A 127 -5.49 -11.47 -8.65
C ALA A 127 -6.48 -12.62 -8.91
N ALA A 128 -6.37 -13.73 -8.17
CA ALA A 128 -7.31 -14.84 -8.29
C ALA A 128 -8.74 -14.44 -7.88
N ALA A 129 -8.92 -13.65 -6.82
CA ALA A 129 -10.23 -13.15 -6.42
C ALA A 129 -10.85 -12.24 -7.50
N ILE A 130 -10.06 -11.36 -8.11
CA ILE A 130 -10.53 -10.51 -9.22
C ILE A 130 -10.98 -11.36 -10.41
N ALA A 131 -10.17 -12.35 -10.80
CA ALA A 131 -10.49 -13.24 -11.93
C ALA A 131 -11.78 -14.03 -11.68
N ASP A 132 -11.95 -14.62 -10.50
CA ASP A 132 -13.17 -15.36 -10.13
C ASP A 132 -14.41 -14.44 -10.19
N PHE A 133 -14.29 -13.22 -9.69
CA PHE A 133 -15.43 -12.30 -9.61
C PHE A 133 -15.78 -11.69 -10.97
N LYS A 134 -14.83 -11.53 -11.88
CA LYS A 134 -15.12 -11.23 -13.29
C LYS A 134 -15.99 -12.32 -13.93
N GLN A 135 -15.74 -13.59 -13.62
CA GLN A 135 -16.58 -14.68 -14.14
C GLN A 135 -18.02 -14.60 -13.64
N ILE A 136 -18.24 -14.18 -12.39
CA ILE A 136 -19.59 -13.91 -11.87
C ILE A 136 -20.29 -12.82 -12.71
N VAL A 137 -19.58 -11.72 -13.00
CA VAL A 137 -20.11 -10.64 -13.83
C VAL A 137 -20.43 -11.12 -15.23
N VAL A 138 -19.50 -11.81 -15.92
CA VAL A 138 -19.71 -12.29 -17.30
C VAL A 138 -20.84 -13.33 -17.37
N THR A 139 -20.98 -14.17 -16.36
CA THR A 139 -22.07 -15.17 -16.31
C THR A 139 -23.43 -14.49 -16.30
N ARG A 140 -23.55 -13.34 -15.62
CA ARG A 140 -24.80 -12.56 -15.57
C ARG A 140 -24.96 -11.58 -16.73
N PHE A 141 -23.83 -11.06 -17.24
CA PHE A 141 -23.73 -10.00 -18.23
C PHE A 141 -22.61 -10.33 -19.24
N PRO A 142 -22.90 -11.16 -20.26
CA PRO A 142 -21.88 -11.61 -21.21
C PRO A 142 -21.24 -10.48 -22.04
N ASP A 143 -21.92 -9.35 -22.18
CA ASP A 143 -21.49 -8.16 -22.91
C ASP A 143 -20.85 -7.08 -22.01
N ALA A 144 -20.61 -7.38 -20.72
CA ALA A 144 -19.88 -6.51 -19.81
C ALA A 144 -18.43 -6.28 -20.30
N GLN A 145 -18.00 -5.02 -20.26
CA GLN A 145 -16.67 -4.62 -20.72
C GLN A 145 -15.76 -4.35 -19.53
N PHE A 146 -14.65 -5.07 -19.40
CA PHE A 146 -13.64 -4.81 -18.36
C PHE A 146 -12.49 -3.98 -18.92
N GLU A 147 -12.03 -3.01 -18.14
CA GLU A 147 -10.82 -2.26 -18.44
C GLU A 147 -9.75 -2.58 -17.39
N ASP A 148 -8.73 -3.33 -17.80
CA ASP A 148 -7.60 -3.75 -16.94
C ASP A 148 -6.42 -2.77 -16.96
N ALA A 149 -6.62 -1.54 -17.43
CA ALA A 149 -5.53 -0.58 -17.57
C ALA A 149 -5.09 0.01 -16.21
N ASP A 150 -3.79 0.00 -15.97
CA ASP A 150 -3.19 0.62 -14.80
C ASP A 150 -3.39 2.15 -14.78
N GLY A 151 -3.77 2.71 -13.62
CA GLY A 151 -3.85 4.16 -13.41
C GLY A 151 -5.17 4.85 -13.80
N LYS A 152 -6.22 4.10 -14.16
CA LYS A 152 -7.55 4.68 -14.39
C LYS A 152 -8.34 4.88 -13.09
N PRO A 153 -9.23 5.89 -13.01
CA PRO A 153 -10.20 5.96 -11.93
C PRO A 153 -11.10 4.70 -12.01
N TYR A 154 -11.39 4.09 -10.87
CA TYR A 154 -12.24 2.88 -10.74
C TYR A 154 -11.61 1.54 -11.17
N GLN A 155 -10.37 1.27 -10.74
CA GLN A 155 -9.76 -0.05 -10.88
C GLN A 155 -10.46 -1.14 -10.06
N HIS A 156 -10.32 -2.40 -10.50
CA HIS A 156 -10.69 -3.55 -9.71
C HIS A 156 -9.97 -3.54 -8.36
N HIS A 157 -10.71 -3.85 -7.29
CA HIS A 157 -10.16 -3.90 -5.95
C HIS A 157 -10.41 -5.27 -5.34
N ALA A 158 -9.38 -5.83 -4.70
CA ALA A 158 -9.54 -7.00 -3.86
C ALA A 158 -8.75 -6.81 -2.57
N TYR A 159 -9.47 -6.91 -1.45
CA TYR A 159 -8.89 -6.98 -0.12
C TYR A 159 -8.97 -8.43 0.35
N VAL A 160 -7.80 -9.04 0.56
CA VAL A 160 -7.67 -10.41 1.04
C VAL A 160 -6.85 -10.41 2.32
N SER A 161 -7.32 -11.14 3.33
CA SER A 161 -6.64 -11.26 4.61
C SER A 161 -6.20 -12.70 4.85
N HIS A 162 -5.16 -12.86 5.66
CA HIS A 162 -4.61 -14.15 6.05
C HIS A 162 -4.80 -14.36 7.55
N HIS A 163 -5.57 -15.37 7.92
CA HIS A 163 -5.77 -15.73 9.32
C HIS A 163 -4.56 -16.51 9.85
N HIS A 164 -3.79 -15.89 10.76
CA HIS A 164 -2.57 -16.48 11.31
C HIS A 164 -2.78 -17.81 12.04
N GLY A 165 -3.94 -18.01 12.68
CA GLY A 165 -4.23 -19.24 13.43
C GLY A 165 -4.60 -20.44 12.55
N THR A 166 -5.29 -20.22 11.44
CA THR A 166 -5.81 -21.30 10.58
C THR A 166 -5.07 -21.42 9.25
N GLY A 167 -4.27 -20.42 8.87
CA GLY A 167 -3.61 -20.33 7.57
C GLY A 167 -4.58 -20.08 6.41
N HIS A 168 -5.85 -19.82 6.69
CA HIS A 168 -6.86 -19.57 5.66
C HIS A 168 -6.77 -18.14 5.12
N TRP A 169 -7.00 -18.02 3.82
CA TRP A 169 -7.17 -16.74 3.14
C TRP A 169 -8.65 -16.42 3.04
N GLN A 170 -9.03 -15.22 3.46
CA GLN A 170 -10.39 -14.72 3.35
C GLN A 170 -10.44 -13.58 2.33
N ARG A 171 -11.49 -13.57 1.50
CA ARG A 171 -11.83 -12.45 0.62
C ARG A 171 -12.75 -11.53 1.43
N GLU A 172 -12.22 -10.40 1.86
CA GLU A 172 -12.96 -9.48 2.71
C GLU A 172 -13.76 -8.46 1.88
N GLN A 173 -13.16 -7.99 0.79
CA GLN A 173 -13.84 -7.11 -0.15
C GLN A 173 -13.37 -7.41 -1.57
N VAL A 174 -14.31 -7.47 -2.52
CA VAL A 174 -13.98 -7.52 -3.95
C VAL A 174 -14.90 -6.58 -4.71
N ILE A 175 -14.32 -5.71 -5.52
CA ILE A 175 -15.03 -4.74 -6.36
C ILE A 175 -14.56 -4.93 -7.80
N ILE A 176 -15.48 -5.30 -8.69
CA ILE A 176 -15.23 -5.45 -10.11
C ILE A 176 -15.98 -4.36 -10.86
N ASN A 177 -15.24 -3.38 -11.40
CA ASN A 177 -15.80 -2.34 -12.25
C ASN A 177 -15.94 -2.83 -13.70
N PHE A 178 -17.04 -2.50 -14.36
CA PHE A 178 -17.30 -2.87 -15.75
C PHE A 178 -18.18 -1.84 -16.46
N GLY A 179 -17.96 -1.69 -17.77
CA GLY A 179 -18.82 -0.93 -18.66
C GLY A 179 -20.02 -1.76 -19.12
N PHE A 180 -21.10 -1.07 -19.46
CA PHE A 180 -22.34 -1.65 -19.96
C PHE A 180 -22.95 -0.76 -21.06
N PRO A 181 -23.79 -1.31 -21.95
CA PRO A 181 -24.47 -0.54 -22.99
C PRO A 181 -25.30 0.62 -22.44
N GLY A 182 -25.14 1.80 -23.02
CA GLY A 182 -25.89 3.00 -22.62
C GLY A 182 -25.29 3.78 -21.44
N MET A 183 -24.16 3.35 -20.88
CA MET A 183 -23.38 4.07 -19.87
C MET A 183 -22.91 5.44 -20.38
N LYS A 184 -23.08 6.50 -19.58
CA LYS A 184 -22.65 7.88 -19.90
C LYS A 184 -21.75 8.51 -18.85
N ILE A 185 -21.89 8.15 -17.58
CA ILE A 185 -21.19 8.82 -16.47
C ILE A 185 -20.00 7.99 -16.01
N GLY A 186 -20.22 6.72 -15.67
CA GLY A 186 -19.17 5.89 -15.06
C GLY A 186 -19.52 4.43 -15.01
N SER A 187 -18.48 3.60 -14.81
CA SER A 187 -18.60 2.15 -14.76
C SER A 187 -19.58 1.69 -13.67
N ALA A 188 -20.32 0.63 -13.96
CA ALA A 188 -20.99 -0.14 -12.92
C ALA A 188 -19.96 -0.95 -12.13
N ALA A 189 -20.32 -1.38 -10.93
CA ALA A 189 -19.48 -2.23 -10.11
C ALA A 189 -20.27 -3.42 -9.55
N PHE A 190 -19.66 -4.60 -9.59
CA PHE A 190 -20.07 -5.70 -8.73
C PHE A 190 -19.24 -5.64 -7.47
N ARG A 191 -19.90 -5.50 -6.33
CA ARG A 191 -19.24 -5.38 -5.03
C ARG A 191 -19.69 -6.51 -4.12
N MET A 192 -18.71 -7.15 -3.50
CA MET A 192 -18.93 -8.08 -2.40
C MET A 192 -18.13 -7.62 -1.20
N ASP A 193 -18.82 -7.50 -0.08
CA ASP A 193 -18.22 -7.27 1.23
C ASP A 193 -18.53 -8.48 2.12
N SER A 194 -17.52 -8.93 2.85
CA SER A 194 -17.66 -9.88 3.95
C SER A 194 -17.43 -9.12 5.26
N PRO A 195 -18.42 -8.32 5.71
CA PRO A 195 -18.30 -7.49 6.91
C PRO A 195 -18.34 -8.39 8.15
N HIS A 196 -17.20 -8.97 8.51
CA HIS A 196 -16.88 -9.50 9.84
C HIS A 196 -17.82 -10.57 10.46
N ARG A 197 -17.30 -11.79 10.62
CA ARG A 197 -17.67 -12.89 11.57
C ARG A 197 -19.14 -13.36 11.69
N ILE A 198 -20.15 -12.59 11.33
CA ILE A 198 -21.57 -12.88 11.56
C ILE A 198 -22.36 -12.53 10.30
N GLY A 199 -23.05 -13.52 9.75
CA GLY A 199 -23.91 -13.37 8.57
C GLY A 199 -23.21 -13.70 7.25
N PRO A 200 -23.99 -13.93 6.18
CA PRO A 200 -23.45 -14.19 4.85
C PRO A 200 -22.79 -12.92 4.27
N PRO A 201 -21.85 -13.06 3.32
CA PRO A 201 -21.36 -11.93 2.55
C PRO A 201 -22.50 -11.17 1.87
N TYR A 202 -22.42 -9.85 1.86
CA TYR A 202 -23.31 -9.00 1.07
C TYR A 202 -22.70 -8.83 -0.33
N ALA A 203 -23.46 -9.12 -1.37
CA ALA A 203 -23.04 -8.93 -2.75
C ALA A 203 -24.13 -8.21 -3.55
N GLY A 204 -23.73 -7.27 -4.40
CA GLY A 204 -24.66 -6.48 -5.19
C GLY A 204 -23.99 -5.75 -6.34
N TYR A 205 -24.82 -5.26 -7.26
CA TYR A 205 -24.41 -4.41 -8.36
C TYR A 205 -24.75 -2.96 -8.05
N THR A 206 -23.84 -2.05 -8.37
CA THR A 206 -24.02 -0.61 -8.24
C THR A 206 -23.68 0.08 -9.56
N CYS A 207 -24.29 1.24 -9.81
CA CYS A 207 -23.98 2.11 -10.94
C CYS A 207 -24.13 3.57 -10.52
N CYS A 208 -23.64 4.50 -11.35
CA CYS A 208 -23.89 5.92 -11.15
C CYS A 208 -25.40 6.23 -11.25
N SER A 209 -25.93 7.05 -10.35
CA SER A 209 -27.38 7.33 -10.31
C SER A 209 -27.95 7.86 -11.64
N GLY A 210 -27.17 8.63 -12.41
CA GLY A 210 -27.59 9.14 -13.72
C GLY A 210 -27.56 8.11 -14.85
N ASP A 211 -26.94 6.95 -14.65
CA ASP A 211 -26.98 5.82 -15.59
C ASP A 211 -27.96 4.71 -15.13
N ARG A 212 -28.71 4.94 -14.04
CA ARG A 212 -29.57 3.93 -13.41
C ARG A 212 -30.59 3.32 -14.37
N GLU A 213 -31.31 4.14 -15.13
CA GLU A 213 -32.34 3.65 -16.05
C GLU A 213 -31.73 2.77 -17.15
N ALA A 214 -30.59 3.17 -17.70
CA ALA A 214 -29.86 2.40 -18.71
C ALA A 214 -29.36 1.07 -18.13
N PHE A 215 -28.82 1.12 -16.90
CA PHE A 215 -28.34 -0.07 -16.22
C PHE A 215 -29.48 -1.04 -15.89
N GLU A 216 -30.61 -0.57 -15.34
CA GLU A 216 -31.76 -1.42 -15.01
C GLU A 216 -32.40 -2.03 -16.27
N ALA A 217 -32.50 -1.26 -17.36
CA ALA A 217 -33.01 -1.75 -18.64
C ALA A 217 -32.12 -2.87 -19.20
N TRP A 218 -30.81 -2.68 -19.19
CA TRP A 218 -29.84 -3.68 -19.63
C TRP A 218 -29.78 -4.90 -18.68
N ALA A 219 -29.81 -4.66 -17.36
CA ALA A 219 -29.73 -5.72 -16.38
C ALA A 219 -30.99 -6.62 -16.38
N GLY A 220 -32.14 -6.03 -16.73
CA GLY A 220 -33.41 -6.71 -16.91
C GLY A 220 -33.47 -7.62 -18.14
N THR A 221 -32.67 -7.35 -19.19
CA THR A 221 -32.62 -8.19 -20.41
C THR A 221 -31.60 -9.32 -20.31
N GLY A 222 -30.51 -9.13 -19.55
CA GLY A 222 -29.45 -10.15 -19.37
C GLY A 222 -29.77 -11.27 -18.36
N GLY A 223 -30.98 -11.30 -17.80
CA GLY A 223 -31.34 -12.25 -16.75
C GLY A 223 -31.64 -13.64 -17.27
N SER A 224 -30.63 -14.52 -17.34
CA SER A 224 -30.95 -15.95 -17.22
C SER A 224 -31.56 -16.17 -15.84
N LYS A 225 -32.78 -16.71 -15.82
CA LYS A 225 -33.38 -17.31 -14.63
C LYS A 225 -32.49 -18.42 -14.09
#